data_AF-A0A2V8P339-F1
#
_entry.id   AF-A0A2V8P339-F1
#
_cell.length_a   1.000
_cell.length_b   1.000
_cell.length_c   1.000
_cell.angle_alpha   90.00
_cell.angle_beta   90.00
_cell.angle_gamma   90.00
#
_symmetry.space_group_name_H-M   'P 1'
#
loop_
_entity.id
_entity.type
_entity.pdbx_description
1 polymer ?
#
loop_
_entity_poly.entity_id
_entity_poly.type
_entity_poly.pdbx_seq_one_letter_code
_entity_poly.pdbx_strand_id
1 'polypeptide(L)'
;MNLARRADVLMKITENQLLQQREFNRAFVLMQYMGYLRRNPDAAPDLNFAGFNFWLNKLNQFNGNYVNAEMVKAFINSNEYRQRFGQ
;
A
#
# COMPACT_ATOMS: atom_id res chain seq x y z
N MET A 1 37.53 -18.33 3.92
CA MET A 1 36.81 -17.98 2.67
C MET A 1 35.35 -18.48 2.66
N ASN A 2 34.59 -18.39 3.76
CA ASN A 2 33.21 -18.93 3.83
C ASN A 2 32.18 -18.00 4.50
N LEU A 3 32.61 -16.86 5.06
CA LEU A 3 31.74 -15.90 5.74
C LEU A 3 31.07 -14.91 4.75
N ALA A 4 31.83 -14.43 3.76
CA ALA A 4 31.34 -13.49 2.74
C ALA A 4 30.17 -14.06 1.92
N ARG A 5 30.25 -15.33 1.48
CA ARG A 5 29.17 -15.98 0.70
C ARG A 5 27.87 -16.13 1.49
N ARG A 6 27.93 -16.34 2.82
CA ARG A 6 26.72 -16.46 3.65
C ARG A 6 26.05 -15.11 3.87
N ALA A 7 26.84 -14.06 4.08
CA ALA A 7 26.33 -12.69 4.19
C ALA A 7 25.66 -12.24 2.89
N ASP A 8 26.26 -12.52 1.73
CA ASP A 8 25.68 -12.19 0.41
C ASP A 8 24.35 -12.92 0.15
N VAL A 9 24.27 -14.21 0.52
CA VAL A 9 23.04 -14.99 0.37
C VAL A 9 21.94 -14.47 1.29
N LEU A 10 22.25 -14.16 2.55
CA LEU A 10 21.29 -13.57 3.49
C LEU A 10 20.81 -12.20 2.99
N MET A 11 21.71 -11.35 2.50
CA MET A 11 21.37 -10.05 1.94
C MET A 11 20.40 -10.18 0.77
N LYS A 12 20.67 -11.07 -0.19
CA LYS A 12 19.77 -11.33 -1.32
C LYS A 12 18.38 -11.82 -0.90
N ILE A 13 18.32 -12.68 0.12
CA ILE A 13 17.03 -13.17 0.66
C ILE A 13 16.27 -12.02 1.32
N THR A 14 16.94 -11.23 2.15
CA THR A 14 16.32 -10.08 2.82
C THR A 14 15.86 -9.02 1.82
N GLU A 15 16.67 -8.70 0.81
CA GLU A 15 16.29 -7.79 -0.28
C GLU A 15 15.06 -8.29 -1.03
N ASN A 16 14.99 -9.60 -1.32
CA ASN A 16 13.83 -10.20 -1.98
C ASN A 16 12.56 -10.07 -1.12
N GLN A 17 12.67 -10.36 0.19
CA GLN A 17 11.56 -10.21 1.13
C GLN A 17 11.11 -8.75 1.26
N LEU A 18 12.04 -7.81 1.38
CA LEU A 18 11.74 -6.37 1.46
C LEU A 18 11.12 -5.87 0.15
N LEU A 19 11.63 -6.30 -1.00
CA LEU A 19 11.05 -5.96 -2.30
C LEU A 19 9.63 -6.51 -2.42
N GLN A 20 9.42 -7.78 -2.08
CA GLN A 20 8.11 -8.42 -2.08
C GLN A 20 7.13 -7.67 -1.18
N GLN A 21 7.56 -7.28 0.03
CA GLN A 21 6.73 -6.52 0.96
C GLN A 21 6.38 -5.13 0.40
N ARG A 22 7.34 -4.44 -0.22
CA ARG A 22 7.11 -3.11 -0.82
C ARG A 22 6.11 -3.18 -1.97
N GLU A 23 6.28 -4.14 -2.87
CA GLU A 23 5.36 -4.32 -4.00
C GLU A 23 3.99 -4.82 -3.53
N PHE A 24 3.95 -5.70 -2.54
CA PHE A 24 2.68 -6.10 -1.91
C PHE A 24 1.95 -4.91 -1.30
N ASN A 25 2.63 -4.05 -0.54
CA ASN A 25 2.02 -2.86 0.06
C ASN A 25 1.48 -1.91 -1.02
N ARG A 26 2.23 -1.70 -2.12
CA ARG A 26 1.76 -0.91 -3.27
C ARG A 26 0.51 -1.50 -3.89
N ALA A 27 0.54 -2.80 -4.20
CA ALA A 27 -0.60 -3.51 -4.79
C ALA A 27 -1.81 -3.51 -3.85
N PHE A 28 -1.59 -3.65 -2.55
CA PHE A 28 -2.64 -3.58 -1.55
C PHE A 28 -3.33 -2.22 -1.55
N VAL A 29 -2.58 -1.12 -1.52
CA VAL A 29 -3.17 0.24 -1.59
C VAL A 29 -3.94 0.42 -2.90
N LEU A 30 -3.39 -0.05 -4.03
CA LEU A 30 -4.07 0.01 -5.33
C LEU A 30 -5.41 -0.73 -5.32
N MET A 31 -5.45 -1.93 -4.72
CA MET A 31 -6.68 -2.71 -4.57
C MET A 31 -7.72 -2.00 -3.71
N GLN A 32 -7.33 -1.19 -2.72
CA GLN A 32 -8.29 -0.38 -1.94
C GLN A 32 -8.97 0.68 -2.82
N TYR A 33 -8.20 1.37 -3.68
CA TYR A 33 -8.73 2.35 -4.63
C TYR A 33 -9.69 1.69 -5.63
N MET A 34 -9.31 0.56 -6.21
CA MET A 34 -10.15 -0.16 -7.16
C MET A 34 -11.40 -0.76 -6.50
N GLY A 35 -11.24 -1.37 -5.32
CA GLY A 35 -12.33 -2.07 -4.62
C GLY A 35 -13.36 -1.14 -4.01
N TYR A 36 -12.93 -0.08 -3.32
CA TYR A 36 -13.84 0.85 -2.65
C TYR A 36 -14.24 2.03 -3.53
N LEU A 37 -13.28 2.67 -4.21
CA LEU A 37 -13.53 3.88 -4.98
C LEU A 37 -13.79 3.60 -6.46
N ARG A 38 -13.61 2.37 -6.94
CA ARG A 38 -13.81 1.99 -8.36
C ARG A 38 -13.08 2.93 -9.33
N ARG A 39 -11.87 3.36 -8.98
CA ARG A 39 -11.03 4.23 -9.81
C ARG A 39 -9.54 3.96 -9.61
N ASN A 40 -8.74 4.37 -10.59
CA ASN A 40 -7.30 4.47 -10.41
C ASN A 40 -6.96 5.66 -9.49
N PRO A 41 -5.82 5.61 -8.76
CA PRO A 41 -5.51 6.66 -7.80
C PRO A 41 -5.24 8.03 -8.43
N ASP A 42 -4.77 8.06 -9.66
CA ASP A 42 -4.50 9.24 -10.49
C ASP A 42 -5.66 9.65 -11.39
N ALA A 43 -6.80 8.95 -11.33
CA ALA A 43 -7.99 9.38 -12.03
C ALA A 43 -8.57 10.67 -11.42
N ALA A 44 -9.46 11.34 -12.16
CA ALA A 44 -10.29 12.40 -11.61
C ALA A 44 -10.99 11.90 -10.32
N PRO A 45 -11.18 12.75 -9.30
CA PRO A 45 -11.00 14.21 -9.31
C PRO A 45 -9.58 14.72 -9.04
N ASP A 46 -8.68 13.89 -8.50
CA ASP A 46 -7.39 14.35 -7.97
C ASP A 46 -6.34 14.56 -9.08
N LEU A 47 -6.38 13.74 -10.14
CA LEU A 47 -5.43 13.78 -11.27
C LEU A 47 -3.95 13.65 -10.85
N ASN A 48 -3.68 13.02 -9.70
CA ASN A 48 -2.35 12.83 -9.15
C ASN A 48 -2.31 11.64 -8.17
N PHE A 49 -1.11 11.24 -7.71
CA PHE A 49 -0.91 10.11 -6.78
C PHE A 49 -0.78 10.51 -5.31
N ALA A 50 -1.15 11.73 -4.90
CA ALA A 50 -0.92 12.21 -3.53
C ALA A 50 -1.62 11.33 -2.48
N GLY A 51 -2.90 10.99 -2.71
CA GLY A 51 -3.64 10.09 -1.82
C GLY A 51 -3.04 8.68 -1.77
N PHE A 52 -2.63 8.14 -2.92
CA PHE A 52 -1.97 6.84 -3.00
C PHE A 52 -0.67 6.83 -2.19
N ASN A 53 0.18 7.84 -2.39
CA ASN A 53 1.46 7.96 -1.70
C ASN A 53 1.25 8.16 -0.19
N PHE A 54 0.24 8.94 0.22
CA PHE A 54 -0.13 9.09 1.62
C PHE A 54 -0.47 7.73 2.26
N TRP A 55 -1.36 6.96 1.63
CA TRP A 55 -1.78 5.66 2.15
C TRP A 55 -0.67 4.61 2.12
N LEU A 56 0.16 4.60 1.07
CA LEU A 56 1.33 3.74 0.98
C LEU A 56 2.33 4.05 2.10
N ASN A 57 2.62 5.33 2.33
CA ASN A 57 3.52 5.75 3.41
C ASN A 57 2.96 5.38 4.78
N LYS A 58 1.65 5.59 5.02
CA LYS A 58 1.00 5.19 6.26
C LYS A 58 1.08 3.67 6.46
N LEU A 59 0.78 2.88 5.43
CA LEU A 59 0.89 1.42 5.51
C LEU A 59 2.31 0.96 5.85
N ASN A 60 3.33 1.58 5.24
CA ASN A 60 4.73 1.30 5.52
C ASN A 60 5.12 1.67 6.96
N GLN A 61 4.61 2.79 7.51
CA GLN A 61 4.84 3.18 8.91
C GLN A 61 4.29 2.15 9.91
N PHE A 62 3.22 1.44 9.53
CA PHE A 62 2.63 0.36 10.33
C PHE A 62 3.12 -1.03 9.88
N ASN A 63 4.27 -1.14 9.20
CA ASN A 63 4.87 -2.40 8.78
C ASN A 63 3.93 -3.31 7.94
N GLY A 64 3.06 -2.72 7.12
CA GLY A 64 2.08 -3.48 6.33
C GLY A 64 0.81 -3.86 7.09
N ASN A 65 0.67 -3.47 8.36
CA ASN A 65 -0.54 -3.71 9.13
C ASN A 65 -1.62 -2.69 8.76
N TYR A 66 -2.50 -3.07 7.82
CA TYR A 66 -3.59 -2.24 7.33
C TYR A 66 -4.67 -1.91 8.38
N VAL A 67 -4.79 -2.74 9.43
CA VAL A 67 -5.72 -2.51 10.55
C VAL A 67 -5.20 -1.34 11.39
N ASN A 68 -3.92 -1.37 11.77
CA ASN A 68 -3.30 -0.27 12.52
C ASN A 68 -3.18 1.01 11.68
N ALA A 69 -3.00 0.88 10.37
CA ALA A 69 -3.06 2.02 9.45
C ALA A 69 -4.49 2.55 9.22
N GLU A 70 -5.51 1.90 9.79
CA GLU A 70 -6.94 2.21 9.66
C GLU A 70 -7.43 2.36 8.20
N MET A 71 -6.79 1.66 7.25
CA MET A 71 -7.02 1.92 5.83
C MET A 71 -8.46 1.62 5.41
N VAL A 72 -8.93 0.39 5.64
CA VAL A 72 -10.27 -0.04 5.21
C VAL A 72 -11.36 0.87 5.79
N LYS A 73 -11.25 1.18 7.09
CA LYS A 73 -12.17 2.09 7.78
C LYS A 73 -12.16 3.48 7.15
N ALA A 74 -10.99 4.01 6.79
CA ALA A 74 -10.89 5.33 6.19
C ALA A 74 -11.46 5.37 4.75
N PHE A 75 -11.25 4.33 3.95
CA PHE A 75 -11.82 4.25 2.60
C PHE A 75 -13.35 4.21 2.62
N ILE A 76 -13.95 3.35 3.46
CA ILE A 76 -15.42 3.24 3.61
C ILE A 76 -16.03 4.53 4.19
N ASN A 77 -15.34 5.18 5.11
CA ASN A 77 -15.82 6.43 5.72
C ASN A 77 -15.48 7.68 4.92
N SER A 78 -14.74 7.56 3.81
CA SER A 78 -14.40 8.71 2.98
C SER A 78 -15.64 9.35 2.39
N ASN A 79 -15.59 10.69 2.24
CA ASN A 79 -16.68 11.43 1.61
C ASN A 79 -16.96 10.91 0.19
N GLU A 80 -15.91 10.58 -0.58
CA GLU A 80 -16.05 10.02 -1.92
C GLU A 80 -16.82 8.69 -1.92
N TYR A 81 -16.44 7.74 -1.06
CA TYR A 81 -17.14 6.46 -0.97
C TYR A 81 -18.60 6.65 -0.57
N ARG A 82 -18.86 7.44 0.47
CA ARG A 82 -20.21 7.69 0.97
C ARG A 82 -21.10 8.39 -0.06
N GLN A 83 -20.58 9.40 -0.76
CA GLN A 83 -21.33 10.12 -1.79
C GLN A 83 -21.65 9.25 -3.01
N ARG A 84 -20.77 8.32 -3.37
CA ARG A 84 -20.95 7.48 -4.57
C ARG A 84 -21.69 6.17 -4.29
N PHE A 85 -21.55 5.61 -3.09
CA PHE A 85 -21.96 4.23 -2.78
C PHE A 85 -22.61 4.03 -1.41
N GLY A 86 -22.72 5.05 -0.55
CA GLY A 86 -23.18 4.93 0.83
C GLY A 86 -24.69 4.98 1.06
N GLN A 87 -25.49 4.43 0.14
CA GLN A 87 -26.96 4.33 0.30
C GLN A 87 -27.36 3.22 1.27
#